data_AF-A0AAN8EU23-F1
#
_entry.id   AF-A0AAN8EU23-F1
#
_cell.length_a   1.000
_cell.length_b   1.000
_cell.length_c   1.000
_cell.angle_alpha   90.00
_cell.angle_beta   90.00
_cell.angle_gamma   90.00
#
_symmetry.space_group_name_H-M   'P 1'
#
loop_
_entity.id
_entity.type
_entity.pdbx_description
1 polymer ?
#
loop_
_entity_poly.entity_id
_entity_poly.type
_entity_poly.pdbx_seq_one_letter_code
_entity_poly.pdbx_strand_id
1 'polypeptide(L)'
;MSTEECEELISVLPLSTVEYAFAYGSGAFQQQGENKSEKMVDFVLCTNDPVTFHTENIEKNSSHYSLLRCIGAKSLVKFQTRLAARVYYNTRVHVGNRRMKYGVISMEDLKRDLLDWRWLYVAGRLHKPVLNVVTPTAAVKSNLEENRRSALQAALLLLPDSFNLEELFEKIVSLSYTGDFRMYVGEDKDKIKKIVLGSMEELSDVYNPLLANDSRLVVQNGKVLQDGSTAAIYHRLNLLPSTVLNRIQKNWNKRNKWQKDTEEARNNQN
;
A
#
# COMPACT_ATOMS: atom_id res chain seq x y z
N MET A 1 -1.40 20.04 -7.10
CA MET A 1 -2.71 19.54 -7.46
C MET A 1 -3.51 19.59 -6.20
N SER A 2 -4.51 20.45 -6.17
CA SER A 2 -5.40 20.57 -5.02
C SER A 2 -6.38 19.39 -4.99
N THR A 3 -7.12 19.26 -3.89
CA THR A 3 -8.19 18.26 -3.78
C THR A 3 -9.27 18.52 -4.82
N GLU A 4 -9.64 19.78 -5.04
CA GLU A 4 -10.68 20.20 -5.99
C GLU A 4 -10.32 19.80 -7.43
N GLU A 5 -9.06 19.99 -7.85
CA GLU A 5 -8.59 19.54 -9.17
C GLU A 5 -8.68 18.00 -9.32
N CYS A 6 -8.44 17.25 -8.24
CA CYS A 6 -8.59 15.80 -8.26
C CYS A 6 -10.05 15.35 -8.32
N GLU A 7 -10.94 16.04 -7.59
CA GLU A 7 -12.38 15.82 -7.60
C GLU A 7 -12.97 16.07 -8.99
N GLU A 8 -12.56 17.17 -9.64
CA GLU A 8 -12.95 17.48 -11.01
C GLU A 8 -12.52 16.38 -11.99
N LEU A 9 -11.28 15.88 -11.88
CA LEU A 9 -10.78 14.81 -12.74
C LEU A 9 -11.57 13.50 -12.62
N ILE A 10 -11.99 13.12 -11.41
CA ILE A 10 -12.75 11.88 -11.21
C ILE A 10 -14.26 12.04 -11.40
N SER A 11 -14.77 13.28 -11.55
CA SER A 11 -16.20 13.56 -11.74
C SER A 11 -16.80 12.93 -13.00
N VAL A 12 -15.97 12.60 -13.99
CA VAL A 12 -16.40 11.89 -15.22
C VAL A 12 -16.80 10.44 -14.95
N LEU A 13 -16.41 9.86 -13.81
CA LEU A 13 -16.68 8.47 -13.45
C LEU A 13 -18.01 8.32 -12.68
N PRO A 14 -18.63 7.13 -12.64
CA PRO A 14 -19.77 6.88 -11.77
C PRO A 14 -19.32 6.73 -10.32
N LEU A 15 -19.57 7.73 -9.49
CA LEU A 15 -19.14 7.76 -8.09
C LEU A 15 -20.21 7.28 -7.10
N SER A 16 -21.40 6.90 -7.58
CA SER A 16 -22.58 6.50 -6.80
C SER A 16 -22.31 5.37 -5.79
N THR A 17 -21.39 4.45 -6.13
CA THR A 17 -21.03 3.29 -5.30
C THR A 17 -19.64 3.43 -4.65
N VAL A 18 -18.95 4.56 -4.87
CA VAL A 18 -17.60 4.80 -4.36
C VAL A 18 -17.67 5.36 -2.95
N GLU A 19 -17.12 4.65 -1.98
CA GLU A 19 -17.10 5.06 -0.57
C GLU A 19 -15.79 5.70 -0.14
N TYR A 20 -14.71 5.45 -0.88
CA TYR A 20 -13.40 6.04 -0.62
C TYR A 20 -12.60 6.14 -1.92
N ALA A 21 -11.89 7.25 -2.11
CA ALA A 21 -11.05 7.45 -3.27
C ALA A 21 -9.83 8.28 -2.88
N PHE A 22 -8.69 7.95 -3.45
CA PHE A 22 -7.46 8.70 -3.20
C PHE A 22 -6.60 8.82 -4.46
N ALA A 23 -5.97 9.98 -4.58
CA ALA A 23 -4.97 10.28 -5.60
C ALA A 23 -3.57 10.07 -5.04
N TYR A 24 -2.66 9.64 -5.91
CA TYR A 24 -1.34 9.21 -5.49
C TYR A 24 -0.30 9.31 -6.62
N GLY A 25 0.97 9.22 -6.26
CA GLY A 25 2.08 9.23 -7.24
C GLY A 25 2.52 10.64 -7.61
N SER A 26 3.44 10.77 -8.56
CA SER A 26 4.07 12.07 -8.88
C SER A 26 3.17 13.05 -9.64
N GLY A 27 2.02 12.58 -10.15
CA GLY A 27 0.95 13.45 -10.64
C GLY A 27 0.16 14.14 -9.52
N ALA A 28 0.05 13.50 -8.34
CA ALA A 28 -0.67 14.03 -7.18
C ALA A 28 0.25 14.78 -6.20
N PHE A 29 1.48 14.28 -5.98
CA PHE A 29 2.49 14.85 -5.08
C PHE A 29 3.68 15.38 -5.89
N GLN A 30 4.20 16.56 -5.54
CA GLN A 30 5.37 17.10 -6.22
C GLN A 30 6.60 16.25 -5.87
N GLN A 31 7.31 15.74 -6.86
CA GLN A 31 8.61 15.10 -6.65
C GLN A 31 9.73 16.03 -7.11
N GLN A 32 10.87 16.01 -6.40
CA GLN A 32 12.01 16.84 -6.76
C GLN A 32 12.49 16.52 -8.18
N GLY A 33 12.60 17.56 -9.03
CA GLY A 33 13.08 17.43 -10.40
C GLY A 33 12.05 17.01 -11.45
N GLU A 34 10.76 16.87 -11.11
CA GLU A 34 9.71 16.49 -12.07
C GLU A 34 8.68 17.60 -12.35
N ASN A 35 8.27 17.76 -13.62
CA ASN A 35 7.16 18.65 -13.97
C ASN A 35 5.81 17.94 -13.78
N LYS A 36 5.02 18.41 -12.80
CA LYS A 36 3.74 17.82 -12.39
C LYS A 36 2.61 17.98 -13.42
N SER A 37 2.66 19.02 -14.26
CA SER A 37 1.60 19.31 -15.24
C SER A 37 1.54 18.29 -16.40
N GLU A 38 2.62 17.54 -16.62
CA GLU A 38 2.71 16.51 -17.68
C GLU A 38 2.46 15.09 -17.17
N LYS A 39 2.57 14.90 -15.85
CA LYS A 39 2.47 13.59 -15.19
C LYS A 39 1.02 13.13 -15.08
N MET A 40 0.83 11.84 -15.32
CA MET A 40 -0.45 11.17 -15.14
C MET A 40 -0.79 11.12 -13.65
N VAL A 41 -2.05 11.41 -13.30
CA VAL A 41 -2.53 11.27 -11.92
C VAL A 41 -3.03 9.83 -11.73
N ASP A 42 -2.52 9.16 -10.70
CA ASP A 42 -2.97 7.81 -10.35
C ASP A 42 -4.02 7.88 -9.24
N PHE A 43 -5.15 7.20 -9.45
CA PHE A 43 -6.24 7.09 -8.50
C PHE A 43 -6.49 5.63 -8.11
N VAL A 44 -7.04 5.43 -6.91
CA VAL A 44 -7.75 4.20 -6.53
C VAL A 44 -9.14 4.58 -6.04
N LEU A 45 -10.15 3.93 -6.60
CA LEU A 45 -11.56 4.04 -6.25
C LEU A 45 -11.96 2.77 -5.52
N CYS A 46 -12.50 2.95 -4.31
CA CYS A 46 -12.94 1.87 -3.44
C CYS A 46 -14.46 1.86 -3.44
N THR A 47 -15.05 0.83 -4.04
CA THR A 47 -16.50 0.73 -4.26
C THR A 47 -17.09 -0.45 -3.50
N ASN A 48 -18.30 -0.27 -2.99
CA ASN A 48 -19.05 -1.35 -2.35
C ASN A 48 -19.71 -2.29 -3.37
N ASP A 49 -19.92 -1.83 -4.61
CA ASP A 49 -20.47 -2.60 -5.71
C ASP A 49 -19.65 -2.40 -7.00
N PRO A 50 -18.55 -3.17 -7.15
CA PRO A 50 -17.75 -3.15 -8.37
C PRO A 50 -18.54 -3.51 -9.63
N VAL A 51 -19.59 -4.36 -9.53
CA VAL A 51 -20.36 -4.78 -10.71
C VAL A 51 -21.17 -3.60 -11.24
N THR A 52 -21.87 -2.90 -10.35
CA THR A 52 -22.62 -1.69 -10.71
C THR A 52 -21.68 -0.60 -11.21
N PHE A 53 -20.56 -0.33 -10.50
CA PHE A 53 -19.55 0.63 -10.96
C PHE A 53 -19.09 0.34 -12.39
N HIS A 54 -18.70 -0.91 -12.67
CA HIS A 54 -18.19 -1.29 -13.99
C HIS A 54 -19.29 -1.28 -15.06
N THR A 55 -20.53 -1.58 -14.72
CA THR A 55 -21.67 -1.51 -15.65
C THR A 55 -21.91 -0.07 -16.08
N GLU A 56 -22.10 0.83 -15.12
CA GLU A 56 -22.32 2.26 -15.38
C GLU A 56 -21.12 2.90 -16.09
N ASN A 57 -19.89 2.54 -15.70
CA ASN A 57 -18.71 3.14 -16.29
C ASN A 57 -18.43 2.61 -17.72
N ILE A 58 -18.84 1.38 -18.04
CA ILE A 58 -18.77 0.89 -19.43
C ILE A 58 -19.79 1.61 -20.31
N GLU A 59 -21.00 1.87 -19.79
CA GLU A 59 -22.04 2.61 -20.52
C GLU A 59 -21.62 4.07 -20.75
N LYS A 60 -21.18 4.76 -19.69
CA LYS A 60 -20.78 6.18 -19.74
C LYS A 60 -19.43 6.39 -20.43
N ASN A 61 -18.45 5.54 -20.15
CA ASN A 61 -17.04 5.74 -20.48
C ASN A 61 -16.42 4.49 -21.14
N SER A 62 -17.10 3.92 -22.13
CA SER A 62 -16.67 2.67 -22.79
C SER A 62 -15.23 2.69 -23.31
N SER A 63 -14.72 3.86 -23.73
CA SER A 63 -13.38 4.07 -24.27
C SER A 63 -12.27 3.96 -23.22
N HIS A 64 -12.59 4.04 -21.92
CA HIS A 64 -11.60 3.85 -20.85
C HIS A 64 -11.12 2.41 -20.74
N TYR A 65 -11.96 1.46 -21.18
CA TYR A 65 -11.68 0.04 -21.15
C TYR A 65 -11.04 -0.43 -22.46
N SER A 66 -10.14 -1.40 -22.36
CA SER A 66 -9.70 -2.17 -23.51
C SER A 66 -10.84 -3.06 -24.05
N LEU A 67 -10.55 -3.92 -25.03
CA LEU A 67 -11.49 -4.92 -25.55
C LEU A 67 -12.09 -5.84 -24.47
N LEU A 68 -11.50 -5.87 -23.26
CA LEU A 68 -12.08 -6.53 -22.08
C LEU A 68 -13.47 -5.99 -21.67
N ARG A 69 -13.92 -4.84 -22.19
CA ARG A 69 -15.33 -4.42 -22.01
C ARG A 69 -16.33 -5.40 -22.65
N CYS A 70 -15.95 -6.10 -23.72
CA CYS A 70 -16.85 -6.96 -24.48
C CYS A 70 -17.29 -8.23 -23.74
N ILE A 71 -16.59 -8.62 -22.67
CA ILE A 71 -16.98 -9.77 -21.83
C ILE A 71 -17.96 -9.40 -20.70
N GLY A 72 -18.31 -8.12 -20.58
CA GLY A 72 -19.27 -7.57 -19.61
C GLY A 72 -18.73 -7.40 -18.19
N ALA A 73 -19.40 -6.54 -17.41
CA ALA A 73 -18.97 -6.13 -16.06
C ALA A 73 -18.80 -7.30 -15.08
N LYS A 74 -19.72 -8.28 -15.08
CA LYS A 74 -19.63 -9.46 -14.20
C LYS A 74 -18.36 -10.28 -14.45
N SER A 75 -17.99 -10.49 -15.71
CA SER A 75 -16.76 -11.21 -16.07
C SER A 75 -15.52 -10.40 -15.71
N LEU A 76 -15.58 -9.08 -15.88
CA LEU A 76 -14.51 -8.16 -15.51
C LEU A 76 -14.26 -8.17 -13.99
N VAL A 77 -15.32 -8.11 -13.16
CA VAL A 77 -15.19 -8.24 -11.71
C VAL A 77 -14.67 -9.62 -11.31
N LYS A 78 -15.09 -10.69 -12.00
CA LYS A 78 -14.53 -12.04 -11.79
C LYS A 78 -13.03 -12.12 -12.15
N PHE A 79 -12.60 -11.38 -13.17
CA PHE A 79 -11.18 -11.24 -13.54
C PHE A 79 -10.40 -10.43 -12.50
N GLN A 80 -10.93 -9.27 -12.09
CA GLN A 80 -10.40 -8.42 -11.02
C GLN A 80 -10.21 -9.23 -9.73
N THR A 81 -11.23 -9.97 -9.31
CA THR A 81 -11.19 -10.82 -8.11
C THR A 81 -10.35 -12.09 -8.27
N ARG A 82 -9.64 -12.29 -9.38
CA ARG A 82 -8.75 -13.46 -9.54
C ARG A 82 -7.29 -13.06 -9.77
N LEU A 83 -7.04 -11.84 -10.22
CA LEU A 83 -5.74 -11.38 -10.69
C LEU A 83 -5.41 -9.99 -10.12
N ALA A 84 -4.22 -9.46 -10.46
CA ALA A 84 -3.83 -8.05 -10.25
C ALA A 84 -4.05 -7.50 -8.83
N ALA A 85 -3.84 -8.32 -7.79
CA ALA A 85 -4.07 -7.93 -6.40
C ALA A 85 -5.45 -7.29 -6.14
N ARG A 86 -6.49 -7.77 -6.85
CA ARG A 86 -7.89 -7.33 -6.72
C ARG A 86 -8.21 -5.92 -7.22
N VAL A 87 -7.27 -5.30 -7.94
CA VAL A 87 -7.48 -3.97 -8.52
C VAL A 87 -7.56 -4.08 -10.04
N TYR A 88 -8.63 -3.53 -10.63
CA TYR A 88 -8.73 -3.38 -12.08
C TYR A 88 -8.35 -1.96 -12.49
N TYR A 89 -7.31 -1.80 -13.31
CA TYR A 89 -6.85 -0.49 -13.76
C TYR A 89 -7.32 -0.16 -15.17
N ASN A 90 -7.88 1.04 -15.32
CA ASN A 90 -7.94 1.75 -16.60
C ASN A 90 -6.78 2.77 -16.64
N THR A 91 -6.04 2.80 -17.75
CA THR A 91 -4.80 3.58 -17.85
C THR A 91 -4.83 4.50 -19.07
N ARG A 92 -4.10 5.61 -19.04
CA ARG A 92 -3.98 6.57 -20.16
C ARG A 92 -5.34 7.17 -20.57
N VAL A 93 -6.23 7.35 -19.59
CA VAL A 93 -7.52 8.01 -19.80
C VAL A 93 -7.28 9.51 -19.87
N HIS A 94 -7.88 10.17 -20.85
CA HIS A 94 -7.76 11.63 -21.04
C HIS A 94 -9.04 12.31 -20.54
N VAL A 95 -8.88 13.28 -19.65
CA VAL A 95 -9.96 14.14 -19.13
C VAL A 95 -9.50 15.58 -19.34
N GLY A 96 -10.09 16.25 -20.33
CA GLY A 96 -9.58 17.53 -20.82
C GLY A 96 -8.10 17.41 -21.24
N ASN A 97 -7.25 18.27 -20.69
CA ASN A 97 -5.80 18.30 -20.96
C ASN A 97 -4.98 17.39 -20.01
N ARG A 98 -5.63 16.65 -19.12
CA ARG A 98 -4.96 15.82 -18.11
C ARG A 98 -5.09 14.34 -18.44
N ARG A 99 -4.06 13.58 -18.05
CA ARG A 99 -4.06 12.12 -18.12
C ARG A 99 -4.29 11.55 -16.74
N MET A 100 -5.18 10.57 -16.64
CA MET A 100 -5.37 9.80 -15.43
C MET A 100 -5.25 8.30 -15.67
N LYS A 101 -4.86 7.62 -14.60
CA LYS A 101 -5.00 6.17 -14.43
C LYS A 101 -5.80 5.95 -13.16
N TYR A 102 -6.78 5.07 -13.18
CA TYR A 102 -7.58 4.78 -12.00
C TYR A 102 -7.76 3.27 -11.84
N GLY A 103 -7.58 2.81 -10.61
CA GLY A 103 -7.83 1.45 -10.19
C GLY A 103 -9.16 1.35 -9.46
N VAL A 104 -9.89 0.25 -9.66
CA VAL A 104 -11.12 -0.05 -8.94
C VAL A 104 -10.88 -1.25 -8.04
N ILE A 105 -11.20 -1.14 -6.75
CA ILE A 105 -11.13 -2.22 -5.75
C ILE A 105 -12.44 -2.29 -4.97
N SER A 106 -12.84 -3.49 -4.55
CA SER A 106 -13.98 -3.65 -3.66
C SER A 106 -13.63 -3.21 -2.23
N MET A 107 -14.60 -2.69 -1.49
CA MET A 107 -14.42 -2.34 -0.07
C MET A 107 -14.00 -3.56 0.78
N GLU A 108 -14.49 -4.75 0.43
CA GLU A 108 -14.11 -5.99 1.09
C GLU A 108 -12.63 -6.34 0.86
N ASP A 109 -12.15 -6.30 -0.38
CA ASP A 109 -10.76 -6.62 -0.69
C ASP A 109 -9.81 -5.53 -0.17
N LEU A 110 -10.23 -4.25 -0.17
CA LEU A 110 -9.48 -3.17 0.48
C LEU A 110 -9.29 -3.47 1.97
N LYS A 111 -10.37 -3.80 2.69
CA LYS A 111 -10.30 -4.11 4.12
C LYS A 111 -9.37 -5.28 4.40
N ARG A 112 -9.46 -6.37 3.64
CA ARG A 112 -8.57 -7.53 3.76
C ARG A 112 -7.11 -7.15 3.48
N ASP A 113 -6.85 -6.32 2.48
CA ASP A 113 -5.48 -5.91 2.20
C ASP A 113 -4.94 -5.03 3.33
N LEU A 114 -5.73 -4.08 3.86
CA LEU A 114 -5.34 -3.18 4.95
C LEU A 114 -5.05 -3.91 6.27
N LEU A 115 -5.92 -4.85 6.66
CA LEU A 115 -5.86 -5.51 7.98
C LEU A 115 -5.04 -6.80 7.97
N ASP A 116 -5.07 -7.56 6.87
CA ASP A 116 -4.40 -8.86 6.80
C ASP A 116 -3.11 -8.84 5.96
N TRP A 117 -2.82 -7.76 5.24
CA TRP A 117 -1.75 -7.69 4.23
C TRP A 117 -1.81 -8.88 3.26
N ARG A 118 -3.02 -9.18 2.78
CA ARG A 118 -3.25 -10.35 1.92
C ARG A 118 -2.42 -10.29 0.64
N TRP A 119 -2.33 -9.11 0.04
CA TRP A 119 -1.52 -8.85 -1.15
C TRP A 119 -0.45 -7.77 -0.91
N LEU A 120 -0.61 -6.93 0.11
CA LEU A 120 0.26 -5.79 0.43
C LEU A 120 0.38 -4.80 -0.74
N TYR A 121 -0.62 -4.75 -1.62
CA TYR A 121 -0.55 -3.94 -2.83
C TYR A 121 -1.14 -2.55 -2.59
N VAL A 122 -2.43 -2.48 -2.25
CA VAL A 122 -3.10 -1.22 -1.91
C VAL A 122 -2.71 -0.81 -0.49
N ALA A 123 -2.60 -1.76 0.43
CA ALA A 123 -2.13 -1.50 1.80
C ALA A 123 -0.72 -0.91 1.82
N GLY A 124 0.20 -1.48 1.04
CA GLY A 124 1.55 -0.94 0.88
C GLY A 124 1.56 0.45 0.23
N ARG A 125 0.60 0.77 -0.63
CA ARG A 125 0.45 2.15 -1.14
C ARG A 125 -0.01 3.11 -0.05
N LEU A 126 -0.88 2.67 0.85
CA LEU A 126 -1.49 3.47 1.93
C LEU A 126 -0.62 3.59 3.19
N HIS A 127 0.54 2.93 3.22
CA HIS A 127 1.64 3.25 4.16
C HIS A 127 2.27 4.61 3.86
N LYS A 128 2.14 5.09 2.62
CA LYS A 128 2.67 6.37 2.14
C LYS A 128 1.56 7.43 2.11
N PRO A 129 1.91 8.73 2.10
CA PRO A 129 0.96 9.80 1.91
C PRO A 129 0.13 9.63 0.62
N VAL A 130 -1.15 9.96 0.73
CA VAL A 130 -2.15 9.97 -0.34
C VAL A 130 -3.05 11.19 -0.16
N LEU A 131 -3.58 11.71 -1.26
CA LEU A 131 -4.55 12.79 -1.22
C LEU A 131 -5.94 12.15 -1.25
N ASN A 132 -6.71 12.31 -0.18
CA ASN A 132 -8.08 11.80 -0.14
C ASN A 132 -8.95 12.68 -1.04
N VAL A 133 -9.58 12.08 -2.04
CA VAL A 133 -10.46 12.76 -3.01
C VAL A 133 -11.92 12.50 -2.65
N VAL A 134 -12.23 11.31 -2.17
CA VAL A 134 -13.49 11.03 -1.47
C VAL A 134 -13.10 10.70 -0.03
N THR A 135 -13.66 11.45 0.93
CA THR A 135 -13.34 11.32 2.35
C THR A 135 -13.64 9.90 2.85
N PRO A 136 -12.70 9.23 3.53
CA PRO A 136 -12.95 7.89 4.05
C PRO A 136 -14.02 7.92 5.14
N THR A 137 -14.90 6.92 5.15
CA THR A 137 -15.81 6.67 6.28
C THR A 137 -15.00 6.37 7.56
N ALA A 138 -15.64 6.50 8.73
CA ALA A 138 -14.98 6.20 10.01
C ALA A 138 -14.39 4.77 10.06
N ALA A 139 -15.10 3.80 9.48
CA ALA A 139 -14.62 2.41 9.39
C ALA A 139 -13.37 2.30 8.50
N VAL A 140 -13.34 2.97 7.35
CA VAL A 140 -12.16 2.99 6.47
C VAL A 140 -10.99 3.69 7.17
N LYS A 141 -11.24 4.83 7.82
CA LYS A 141 -10.22 5.57 8.57
C LYS A 141 -9.56 4.70 9.63
N SER A 142 -10.35 3.97 10.41
CA SER A 142 -9.83 3.02 11.41
C SER A 142 -8.96 1.92 10.79
N ASN A 143 -9.38 1.33 9.66
CA ASN A 143 -8.57 0.33 8.96
C ASN A 143 -7.25 0.92 8.41
N LEU A 144 -7.26 2.18 7.95
CA LEU A 144 -6.06 2.88 7.49
C LEU A 144 -5.07 3.13 8.64
N GLU A 145 -5.57 3.54 9.80
CA GLU A 145 -4.77 3.74 11.02
C GLU A 145 -4.13 2.42 11.48
N GLU A 146 -4.89 1.32 11.47
CA GLU A 146 -4.36 -0.01 11.84
C GLU A 146 -3.31 -0.51 10.84
N ASN A 147 -3.52 -0.30 9.54
CA ASN A 147 -2.54 -0.62 8.51
C ASN A 147 -1.22 0.15 8.71
N ARG A 148 -1.28 1.44 9.10
CA ARG A 148 -0.10 2.28 9.39
C ARG A 148 0.59 1.86 10.67
N ARG A 149 -0.17 1.51 11.72
CA ARG A 149 0.37 0.91 12.95
C ARG A 149 1.14 -0.37 12.64
N SER A 150 0.54 -1.27 11.86
CA SER A 150 1.19 -2.50 11.38
C SER A 150 2.49 -2.22 10.61
N ALA A 151 2.48 -1.21 9.73
CA ALA A 151 3.66 -0.82 8.95
C ALA A 151 4.80 -0.30 9.83
N LEU A 152 4.47 0.52 10.83
CA LEU A 152 5.43 1.01 11.82
C LEU A 152 6.05 -0.16 12.59
N GLN A 153 5.24 -1.08 13.11
CA GLN A 153 5.75 -2.23 13.87
C GLN A 153 6.64 -3.14 13.02
N ALA A 154 6.28 -3.37 11.76
CA ALA A 154 7.11 -4.12 10.82
C ALA A 154 8.45 -3.42 10.52
N ALA A 155 8.44 -2.09 10.34
CA ALA A 155 9.66 -1.33 10.10
C ALA A 155 10.60 -1.35 11.32
N LEU A 156 10.07 -1.18 12.53
CA LEU A 156 10.82 -1.22 13.78
C LEU A 156 11.53 -2.57 13.98
N LEU A 157 10.85 -3.69 13.67
CA LEU A 157 11.45 -5.03 13.69
C LEU A 157 12.62 -5.23 12.71
N LEU A 158 12.72 -4.38 11.67
CA LEU A 158 13.77 -4.46 10.65
C LEU A 158 14.86 -3.38 10.83
N LEU A 159 14.69 -2.49 11.80
CA LEU A 159 15.63 -1.42 12.13
C LEU A 159 16.50 -1.83 13.33
N PRO A 160 17.72 -1.27 13.45
CA PRO A 160 18.54 -1.43 14.65
C PRO A 160 17.92 -0.74 15.87
N ASP A 161 18.54 -0.88 17.04
CA ASP A 161 18.04 -0.26 18.29
C ASP A 161 18.07 1.27 18.28
N SER A 162 18.86 1.88 17.37
CA SER A 162 18.94 3.34 17.19
C SER A 162 18.95 3.71 15.71
N PHE A 163 18.07 4.64 15.31
CA PHE A 163 17.91 5.12 13.94
C PHE A 163 17.33 6.54 13.95
N ASN A 164 17.30 7.22 12.81
CA ASN A 164 16.64 8.52 12.63
C ASN A 164 15.29 8.41 11.88
N LEU A 165 14.53 9.50 11.78
CA LEU A 165 13.22 9.49 11.11
C LEU A 165 13.31 9.20 9.60
N GLU A 166 14.36 9.65 8.91
CA GLU A 166 14.57 9.35 7.49
C GLU A 166 14.73 7.83 7.30
N GLU A 167 15.59 7.17 8.10
CA GLU A 167 15.77 5.72 8.08
C GLU A 167 14.48 4.96 8.39
N LEU A 168 13.68 5.46 9.34
CA LEU A 168 12.38 4.89 9.66
C LEU A 168 11.43 4.94 8.46
N PHE A 169 11.30 6.11 7.85
CA PHE A 169 10.40 6.32 6.73
C PHE A 169 10.86 5.58 5.48
N GLU A 170 12.17 5.53 5.21
CA GLU A 170 12.73 4.68 4.16
C GLU A 170 12.36 3.21 4.39
N LYS A 171 12.45 2.73 5.64
CA LYS A 171 12.07 1.36 5.97
C LYS A 171 10.58 1.11 5.72
N ILE A 172 9.70 1.99 6.20
CA ILE A 172 8.25 1.88 6.00
C ILE A 172 7.91 1.87 4.50
N VAL A 173 8.46 2.83 3.74
CA VAL A 173 8.25 2.93 2.28
C VAL A 173 8.73 1.64 1.59
N SER A 174 9.89 1.11 1.99
CA SER A 174 10.49 -0.10 1.41
C SER A 174 9.66 -1.37 1.60
N LEU A 175 8.77 -1.45 2.59
CA LEU A 175 7.92 -2.63 2.83
C LEU A 175 7.08 -2.96 1.59
N SER A 176 6.59 -1.94 0.90
CA SER A 176 5.79 -2.07 -0.33
C SER A 176 6.59 -2.40 -1.59
N TYR A 177 7.93 -2.40 -1.51
CA TYR A 177 8.85 -2.63 -2.62
C TYR A 177 9.74 -3.86 -2.41
N THR A 178 9.83 -4.37 -1.18
CA THR A 178 10.68 -5.51 -0.83
C THR A 178 10.11 -6.79 -1.46
N GLY A 179 10.83 -7.33 -2.45
CA GLY A 179 10.37 -8.47 -3.26
C GLY A 179 9.60 -8.09 -4.52
N ASP A 180 9.45 -6.80 -4.85
CA ASP A 180 8.98 -6.36 -6.15
C ASP A 180 10.10 -6.48 -7.19
N PHE A 181 9.96 -7.40 -8.14
CA PHE A 181 10.98 -7.65 -9.17
C PHE A 181 11.31 -6.40 -9.99
N ARG A 182 10.39 -5.43 -10.08
CA ARG A 182 10.58 -4.17 -10.83
C ARG A 182 11.65 -3.28 -10.20
N MET A 183 11.84 -3.36 -8.88
CA MET A 183 12.95 -2.68 -8.20
C MET A 183 14.32 -3.24 -8.58
N TYR A 184 14.38 -4.50 -9.01
CA TYR A 184 15.60 -5.14 -9.50
C TYR A 184 15.77 -4.97 -11.02
N VAL A 185 14.69 -4.67 -11.75
CA VAL A 185 14.66 -4.56 -13.20
C VAL A 185 13.84 -3.32 -13.63
N GLY A 186 14.54 -2.22 -13.89
CA GLY A 186 14.00 -1.08 -14.64
C GLY A 186 13.42 0.09 -13.83
N GLU A 187 13.41 0.03 -12.50
CA GLU A 187 12.98 1.14 -11.64
C GLU A 187 14.17 1.87 -10.99
N ASP A 188 13.99 3.14 -10.66
CA ASP A 188 15.03 4.00 -10.07
C ASP A 188 15.45 3.49 -8.67
N LYS A 189 16.75 3.20 -8.49
CA LYS A 189 17.30 2.68 -7.23
C LYS A 189 17.13 3.66 -6.07
N ASP A 190 17.06 4.95 -6.36
CA ASP A 190 16.89 6.01 -5.36
C ASP A 190 15.42 6.38 -5.13
N LYS A 191 14.47 5.65 -5.75
CA LYS A 191 13.05 5.97 -5.68
C LYS A 191 12.51 6.07 -4.25
N ILE A 192 12.95 5.16 -3.37
CA ILE A 192 12.53 5.15 -1.96
C ILE A 192 12.98 6.46 -1.29
N LYS A 193 14.26 6.80 -1.42
CA LYS A 193 14.84 8.02 -0.86
C LYS A 193 14.17 9.29 -1.42
N LYS A 194 13.93 9.35 -2.74
CA LYS A 194 13.22 10.47 -3.38
C LYS A 194 11.79 10.64 -2.86
N ILE A 195 11.07 9.54 -2.61
CA ILE A 195 9.73 9.58 -2.02
C ILE A 195 9.81 10.14 -0.60
N VAL A 196 10.72 9.62 0.23
CA VAL A 196 10.86 10.03 1.63
C VAL A 196 11.22 11.51 1.72
N LEU A 197 12.30 11.94 1.05
CA LEU A 197 12.74 13.33 1.06
C LEU A 197 11.68 14.30 0.51
N GLY A 198 10.90 13.86 -0.48
CA GLY A 198 9.81 14.66 -1.05
C GLY A 198 8.51 14.66 -0.25
N SER A 199 8.40 13.86 0.83
CA SER A 199 7.17 13.77 1.64
C SER A 199 7.45 13.61 3.15
N MET A 200 8.57 14.15 3.63
CA MET A 200 9.00 14.03 5.04
C MET A 200 7.96 14.59 6.01
N GLU A 201 7.35 15.73 5.68
CA GLU A 201 6.35 16.40 6.52
C GLU A 201 5.08 15.54 6.61
N GLU A 202 4.54 15.09 5.49
CA GLU A 202 3.33 14.27 5.47
C GLU A 202 3.54 12.89 6.10
N LEU A 203 4.74 12.32 5.98
CA LEU A 203 5.11 11.10 6.69
C LEU A 203 5.20 11.35 8.20
N SER A 204 5.76 12.49 8.61
CA SER A 204 5.84 12.89 10.02
C SER A 204 4.45 13.06 10.63
N ASP A 205 3.52 13.72 9.93
CA ASP A 205 2.14 13.89 10.38
C ASP A 205 1.42 12.54 10.60
N VAL A 206 1.72 11.56 9.75
CA VAL A 206 1.13 10.22 9.86
C VAL A 206 1.75 9.42 11.00
N TYR A 207 3.08 9.44 11.15
CA TYR A 207 3.78 8.48 12.01
C TYR A 207 4.23 9.04 13.36
N ASN A 208 4.44 10.36 13.51
CA ASN A 208 4.82 10.94 14.81
C ASN A 208 3.79 10.66 15.92
N PRO A 209 2.46 10.76 15.66
CA PRO A 209 1.48 10.38 16.68
C PRO A 209 1.56 8.89 17.05
N LEU A 210 1.92 8.01 16.12
CA LEU A 210 2.06 6.58 16.38
C LEU A 210 3.34 6.28 17.18
N LEU A 211 4.43 6.98 16.90
CA LEU A 211 5.68 6.90 17.65
C LEU A 211 5.49 7.37 19.10
N ALA A 212 4.81 8.50 19.29
CA ALA A 212 4.54 9.06 20.62
C ALA A 212 3.65 8.15 21.49
N ASN A 213 2.82 7.31 20.86
CA ASN A 213 1.93 6.36 21.54
C ASN A 213 2.58 4.99 21.84
N ASP A 214 3.84 4.77 21.46
CA ASP A 214 4.56 3.52 21.74
C ASP A 214 5.56 3.72 22.88
N SER A 215 5.23 3.22 24.07
CA SER A 215 6.07 3.33 25.27
C SER A 215 7.43 2.61 25.18
N ARG A 216 7.65 1.83 24.13
CA ARG A 216 8.93 1.14 23.86
C ARG A 216 9.89 1.96 23.00
N LEU A 217 9.50 3.20 22.68
CA LEU A 217 10.28 4.12 21.87
C LEU A 217 10.63 5.36 22.69
N VAL A 218 11.84 5.87 22.49
CA VAL A 218 12.30 7.15 23.03
C VAL A 218 12.81 7.98 21.86
N VAL A 219 12.21 9.15 21.65
CA VAL A 219 12.64 10.10 20.60
C VAL A 219 13.43 11.22 21.25
N GLN A 220 14.71 11.38 20.90
CA GLN A 220 15.58 12.44 21.42
C GLN A 220 16.51 12.96 20.31
N ASN A 221 16.59 14.29 20.15
CA ASN A 221 17.51 14.97 19.24
C ASN A 221 17.50 14.40 17.80
N GLY A 222 16.32 14.08 17.26
CA GLY A 222 16.17 13.52 15.92
C GLY A 222 16.57 12.04 15.77
N LYS A 223 16.92 11.37 16.87
CA LYS A 223 17.11 9.92 16.94
C LYS A 223 15.94 9.26 17.66
N VAL A 224 15.60 8.08 17.21
CA VAL A 224 14.67 7.15 17.84
C VAL A 224 15.49 6.00 18.42
N LEU A 225 15.26 5.71 19.70
CA LEU A 225 15.77 4.54 20.40
C LEU A 225 14.60 3.59 20.64
N GLN A 226 14.78 2.31 20.34
CA GLN A 226 13.76 1.29 20.58
C GLN A 226 14.24 0.23 21.57
N ASP A 227 13.31 -0.29 22.36
CA ASP A 227 13.54 -1.47 23.19
C ASP A 227 13.72 -2.71 22.31
N GLY A 228 14.95 -3.22 22.25
CA GLY A 228 15.34 -4.45 21.53
C GLY A 228 15.16 -5.74 22.35
N SER A 229 14.54 -5.68 23.52
CA SER A 229 14.32 -6.86 24.36
C SER A 229 13.45 -7.92 23.66
N THR A 230 13.62 -9.19 24.02
CA THR A 230 12.78 -10.28 23.51
C THR A 230 11.29 -10.03 23.75
N ALA A 231 10.94 -9.41 24.88
CA ALA A 231 9.56 -9.07 25.20
C ALA A 231 8.99 -8.00 24.25
N ALA A 232 9.78 -6.95 23.96
CA ALA A 232 9.40 -5.94 22.98
C ALA A 232 9.26 -6.53 21.57
N ILE A 233 10.24 -7.31 21.12
CA ILE A 233 10.21 -7.99 19.83
C ILE A 233 8.96 -8.89 19.72
N TYR A 234 8.68 -9.71 20.73
CA TYR A 234 7.50 -10.58 20.76
C TYR A 234 6.20 -9.77 20.71
N HIS A 235 6.12 -8.66 21.45
CA HIS A 235 4.96 -7.76 21.38
C HIS A 235 4.76 -7.21 19.96
N ARG A 236 5.81 -6.68 19.32
CA ARG A 236 5.72 -6.14 17.95
C ARG A 236 5.31 -7.21 16.94
N LEU A 237 5.84 -8.42 17.06
CA LEU A 237 5.45 -9.55 16.20
C LEU A 237 3.94 -9.83 16.27
N ASN A 238 3.35 -9.84 17.47
CA ASN A 238 1.91 -10.09 17.64
C ASN A 238 1.01 -8.98 17.09
N LEU A 239 1.57 -7.80 16.80
CA LEU A 239 0.85 -6.70 16.14
C LEU A 239 0.96 -6.75 14.62
N LEU A 240 1.70 -7.71 14.04
CA LEU A 240 1.80 -7.84 12.60
C LEU A 240 0.54 -8.50 12.00
N PRO A 241 0.17 -8.13 10.76
CA PRO A 241 -0.96 -8.72 10.08
C PRO A 241 -0.88 -10.24 9.93
N SER A 242 -2.05 -10.88 9.94
CA SER A 242 -2.20 -12.33 9.96
C SER A 242 -1.43 -13.04 8.83
N THR A 243 -1.39 -12.46 7.62
CA THR A 243 -0.64 -13.04 6.49
C THR A 243 0.86 -13.07 6.76
N VAL A 244 1.41 -12.06 7.44
CA VAL A 244 2.84 -12.01 7.79
C VAL A 244 3.16 -13.09 8.81
N LEU A 245 2.40 -13.16 9.91
CA LEU A 245 2.57 -14.16 10.96
C LEU A 245 2.49 -15.59 10.40
N ASN A 246 1.48 -15.86 9.58
CA ASN A 246 1.32 -17.16 8.92
C ASN A 246 2.50 -17.50 7.99
N ARG A 247 3.07 -16.52 7.28
CA ARG A 247 4.26 -16.72 6.43
C ARG A 247 5.51 -16.97 7.26
N ILE A 248 5.70 -16.24 8.36
CA ILE A 248 6.81 -16.46 9.30
C ILE A 248 6.74 -17.90 9.83
N GLN A 249 5.59 -18.33 10.34
CA GLN A 249 5.39 -19.68 10.87
C GLN A 249 5.64 -20.76 9.81
N LYS A 250 5.11 -20.58 8.59
CA LYS A 250 5.35 -21.52 7.48
C LYS A 250 6.83 -21.62 7.11
N ASN A 251 7.55 -20.51 7.07
CA ASN A 251 8.97 -20.49 6.75
C ASN A 251 9.81 -21.12 7.88
N TRP A 252 9.45 -20.88 9.14
CA TRP A 252 10.05 -21.53 10.30
C TRP A 252 9.88 -23.06 10.24
N ASN A 253 8.66 -23.53 10.00
CA ASN A 253 8.37 -24.97 9.90
C ASN A 253 9.15 -25.64 8.75
N LYS A 254 9.30 -24.96 7.60
CA LYS A 254 10.11 -25.46 6.48
C LYS A 254 11.59 -25.59 6.85
N ARG A 255 12.16 -24.58 7.52
CA ARG A 255 13.56 -24.62 7.96
C ARG A 255 13.82 -25.72 8.98
N ASN A 256 12.94 -25.87 9.97
CA ASN A 256 13.07 -26.92 10.98
C ASN A 256 12.94 -28.33 10.39
N LYS A 257 12.05 -28.51 9.41
CA LYS A 257 11.96 -29.79 8.69
C LYS A 257 13.28 -30.12 8.01
N TRP A 258 13.86 -29.16 7.29
CA TRP A 258 15.13 -29.36 6.61
C TRP A 258 16.28 -29.65 7.59
N GLN A 259 16.33 -28.95 8.74
CA GLN A 259 17.32 -29.22 9.79
C GLN A 259 17.22 -30.65 10.32
N LYS A 260 16.00 -31.11 10.62
CA LYS A 260 15.75 -32.50 11.06
C LYS A 260 16.18 -33.52 10.00
N ASP A 261 15.79 -33.32 8.74
CA ASP A 261 16.17 -34.21 7.64
C ASP A 261 17.71 -34.26 7.46
N THR A 262 18.43 -33.14 7.63
CA THR A 262 19.91 -33.10 7.57
C THR A 262 20.59 -33.75 8.77
N GLU A 263 20.02 -33.65 9.97
CA GLU A 263 20.53 -34.32 11.17
C GLU A 263 20.32 -35.83 11.09
N GLU A 264 19.15 -36.29 10.61
CA GLU A 264 18.87 -37.70 10.37
C GLU A 264 19.77 -38.30 9.28
N ALA A 265 20.01 -37.58 8.18
CA ALA A 265 20.93 -38.03 7.13
C ALA A 265 22.39 -38.14 7.63
N ARG A 266 22.82 -37.25 8.53
CA ARG A 266 24.15 -37.31 9.16
C ARG A 266 24.26 -38.46 10.16
N ASN A 267 23.21 -38.73 10.93
CA ASN A 267 23.18 -39.81 11.90
C ASN A 267 23.11 -41.20 11.23
N ASN A 268 22.57 -41.30 10.01
CA ASN A 268 22.53 -42.54 9.23
C ASN A 268 23.81 -42.82 8.41
N GLN A 269 24.82 -41.94 8.48
CA GLN A 269 26.13 -42.12 7.83
C GLN A 269 27.27 -42.46 8.81
N ASN A 270 26.97 -42.52 10.11
CA ASN A 270 27.86 -43.00 11.17
C ASN A 270 27.39 -44.34 11.71
#